data_AF-A0A1F3PNZ9-F1
#
_entry.id   AF-A0A1F3PNZ9-F1
#
_cell.length_a   1.000
_cell.length_b   1.000
_cell.length_c   1.000
_cell.angle_alpha   90.00
_cell.angle_beta   90.00
_cell.angle_gamma   90.00
#
_symmetry.space_group_name_H-M   'P 1'
#
loop_
_entity.id
_entity.type
_entity.pdbx_description
1 polymer ?
#
loop_
_entity_poly.entity_id
_entity_poly.type
_entity_poly.pdbx_seq_one_letter_code
_entity_poly.pdbx_strand_id
1 'polypeptide(L)'
;MKKKLLFTVAATVLFFTNISFGQAPTMGSTVDYVLFTSSGAVGNTGISHITGNVGTQVGAITTFGNVDGVLHTADLSTTTAATDLAALYSELSTTTTTATHEAVLGTGEILVPGVYQIAAAGSITGTLTLDAGGDENALFIFKIGGAFTTAAGTEVILLNNAKACNVFWIAEGAIGMAAGTIMKGTLIANNAAISMAAGGLLEGRMFSTIGAVAIDGTTARLPLGCDLPILNGPVTPTLATTECFALYTANGALTNTAVTNVTGDVGTNVGATTGFVSEDVVGTIHLVPDAATATCATDLTLLHTYLNTLLVDIELLYPATVGNKLVLTPHTYLLDAETVITDTLFLNAQNNADAVFVLSITGALSTSVGATVALMNGAQAKNVFWVVNGNVSLNTNSKFIGTIVSDNGTIDIAMEADLDGRALTTNGIFTTNNISAIVPTMCSSVDVCSYDVKNEISVYPNPFNTYININLNNISTANHVQISIYNVVGEVVIKKSLVTSFNTVETSGLPSGIYFYNVFDQNGTLQTGRIVSQ
;
A
#
# COMPACT_ATOMS: atom_id res chain seq x y z
N MET A 1 -69.14 -1.79 -22.69
CA MET A 1 -67.89 -2.50 -22.31
C MET A 1 -67.07 -1.69 -21.28
N LYS A 2 -67.63 -1.35 -20.10
CA LYS A 2 -66.94 -0.49 -19.09
C LYS A 2 -67.07 -0.96 -17.63
N LYS A 3 -67.34 -2.24 -17.38
CA LYS A 3 -67.47 -2.80 -16.01
C LYS A 3 -66.66 -4.07 -15.72
N LYS A 4 -65.80 -4.52 -16.64
CA LYS A 4 -64.94 -5.71 -16.43
C LYS A 4 -63.44 -5.40 -16.36
N LEU A 5 -63.05 -4.12 -16.34
CA LEU A 5 -61.66 -3.69 -16.28
C LEU A 5 -61.31 -2.99 -14.95
N LEU A 6 -62.07 -3.28 -13.88
CA LEU A 6 -61.81 -2.71 -12.55
C LEU A 6 -61.47 -3.79 -11.49
N PHE A 7 -61.51 -5.08 -11.84
CA PHE A 7 -61.22 -6.18 -10.91
C PHE A 7 -59.92 -6.94 -11.22
N THR A 8 -59.19 -6.56 -12.27
CA THR A 8 -57.89 -7.17 -12.63
C THR A 8 -56.69 -6.28 -12.36
N VAL A 9 -56.89 -5.07 -11.81
CA VAL A 9 -55.79 -4.18 -11.36
C VAL A 9 -55.64 -4.17 -9.83
N ALA A 10 -56.61 -4.73 -9.10
CA ALA A 10 -56.57 -4.82 -7.63
C ALA A 10 -55.95 -6.14 -7.09
N ALA A 11 -55.55 -7.07 -7.97
CA ALA A 11 -55.04 -8.39 -7.58
C ALA A 11 -53.56 -8.65 -7.97
N THR A 12 -52.87 -7.67 -8.54
CA THR A 12 -51.45 -7.78 -8.97
C THR A 12 -50.51 -6.81 -8.26
N VAL A 13 -50.98 -6.09 -7.22
CA VAL A 13 -50.14 -5.26 -6.34
C VAL A 13 -50.02 -5.92 -4.95
N LEU A 14 -49.83 -7.23 -4.91
CA LEU A 14 -49.64 -8.00 -3.66
C LEU A 14 -48.39 -8.89 -3.68
N PHE A 15 -47.50 -8.72 -4.66
CA PHE A 15 -46.22 -9.43 -4.76
C PHE A 15 -45.06 -8.49 -5.12
N PHE A 16 -44.90 -7.41 -4.36
CA PHE A 16 -43.64 -6.68 -4.34
C PHE A 16 -43.23 -6.41 -2.89
N THR A 17 -42.36 -7.33 -2.44
CA THR A 17 -41.19 -7.11 -1.58
C THR A 17 -41.41 -6.40 -0.24
N ASN A 18 -41.21 -7.18 0.83
CA ASN A 18 -40.80 -6.67 2.14
C ASN A 18 -39.49 -5.88 1.98
N ILE A 19 -39.57 -4.58 1.74
CA ILE A 19 -38.41 -3.70 1.86
C ILE A 19 -38.29 -3.38 3.35
N SER A 20 -37.53 -4.21 4.06
CA SER A 20 -37.12 -3.90 5.43
C SER A 20 -35.87 -3.03 5.33
N PHE A 21 -36.01 -1.74 5.67
CA PHE A 21 -34.87 -0.88 5.97
C PHE A 21 -34.42 -1.18 7.41
N GLY A 22 -33.68 -2.26 7.61
CA GLY A 22 -32.89 -2.41 8.82
C GLY A 22 -31.64 -1.55 8.68
N GLN A 23 -31.39 -0.65 9.64
CA GLN A 23 -30.04 -0.09 9.79
C GLN A 23 -29.13 -1.22 10.30
N ALA A 24 -27.89 -1.29 9.80
CA ALA A 24 -26.93 -2.25 10.32
C ALA A 24 -26.72 -2.01 11.83
N PRO A 25 -26.65 -3.08 12.65
CA PRO A 25 -26.40 -2.94 14.09
C PRO A 25 -25.12 -2.15 14.39
N THR A 26 -25.16 -1.33 15.45
CA THR A 26 -24.00 -0.53 15.82
C THR A 26 -22.97 -1.42 16.51
N MET A 27 -21.74 -1.47 15.97
CA MET A 27 -20.68 -2.32 16.50
C MET A 27 -19.89 -1.69 17.66
N GLY A 28 -20.03 -0.39 17.90
CA GLY A 28 -19.22 0.31 18.92
C GLY A 28 -17.73 0.07 18.69
N SER A 29 -16.95 -0.09 19.77
CA SER A 29 -15.51 -0.37 19.69
C SER A 29 -15.17 -1.78 19.20
N THR A 30 -16.14 -2.70 19.08
CA THR A 30 -15.88 -4.03 18.51
C THR A 30 -15.58 -3.97 17.01
N VAL A 31 -15.87 -2.83 16.36
CA VAL A 31 -15.64 -2.62 14.93
C VAL A 31 -14.17 -2.85 14.53
N ASP A 32 -13.23 -2.53 15.42
CA ASP A 32 -11.78 -2.64 15.17
C ASP A 32 -11.22 -4.03 15.44
N TYR A 33 -11.98 -4.94 16.05
CA TYR A 33 -11.53 -6.29 16.41
C TYR A 33 -11.92 -7.32 15.35
N VAL A 34 -10.97 -8.17 14.96
CA VAL A 34 -11.23 -9.40 14.20
C VAL A 34 -11.50 -10.57 15.14
N LEU A 35 -10.75 -10.67 16.23
CA LEU A 35 -10.86 -11.74 17.21
C LEU A 35 -11.07 -11.11 18.58
N PHE A 36 -12.19 -11.44 19.23
CA PHE A 36 -12.45 -10.88 20.56
C PHE A 36 -13.27 -11.82 21.45
N THR A 37 -12.96 -11.81 22.74
CA THR A 37 -13.80 -12.45 23.77
C THR A 37 -13.90 -11.60 25.02
N SER A 38 -15.11 -11.47 25.56
CA SER A 38 -15.30 -10.80 26.85
C SER A 38 -14.79 -11.65 28.02
N SER A 39 -14.72 -12.97 27.85
CA SER A 39 -14.16 -13.89 28.85
C SER A 39 -13.75 -15.21 28.20
N GLY A 40 -12.45 -15.40 27.98
CA GLY A 40 -11.86 -16.57 27.37
C GLY A 40 -10.43 -16.32 26.90
N ALA A 41 -9.69 -17.40 26.64
CA ALA A 41 -8.40 -17.29 25.97
C ALA A 41 -8.60 -17.01 24.47
N VAL A 42 -7.66 -16.30 23.86
CA VAL A 42 -7.56 -16.15 22.41
C VAL A 42 -6.26 -16.81 21.96
N GLY A 43 -6.37 -17.95 21.28
CA GLY A 43 -5.22 -18.78 20.94
C GLY A 43 -5.04 -18.94 19.44
N ASN A 44 -3.78 -18.91 19.00
CA ASN A 44 -3.39 -19.23 17.64
C ASN A 44 -2.54 -20.51 17.58
N THR A 45 -2.77 -21.37 16.60
CA THR A 45 -1.87 -22.47 16.22
C THR A 45 -1.37 -22.23 14.79
N GLY A 46 -0.12 -22.61 14.51
CA GLY A 46 0.49 -22.38 13.20
C GLY A 46 0.69 -20.89 12.88
N ILE A 47 0.85 -20.59 11.59
CA ILE A 47 1.08 -19.22 11.10
C ILE A 47 -0.24 -18.67 10.59
N SER A 48 -0.75 -17.63 11.26
CA SER A 48 -1.98 -16.94 10.89
C SER A 48 -1.69 -15.51 10.42
N HIS A 49 -2.60 -14.95 9.62
CA HIS A 49 -2.54 -13.57 9.11
C HIS A 49 -3.79 -12.84 9.55
N ILE A 50 -3.63 -11.88 10.46
CA ILE A 50 -4.75 -11.17 11.07
C ILE A 50 -4.61 -9.69 10.76
N THR A 51 -5.64 -9.11 10.14
CA THR A 51 -5.76 -7.67 9.84
C THR A 51 -6.91 -7.08 10.65
N GLY A 52 -6.57 -6.45 11.77
CA GLY A 52 -7.43 -5.89 12.80
C GLY A 52 -7.06 -6.37 14.20
N ASN A 53 -7.66 -5.76 15.22
CA ASN A 53 -7.29 -6.01 16.62
C ASN A 53 -7.67 -7.41 17.10
N VAL A 54 -6.88 -7.91 18.05
CA VAL A 54 -7.10 -9.19 18.73
C VAL A 54 -7.19 -8.91 20.22
N GLY A 55 -8.24 -9.38 20.90
CA GLY A 55 -8.46 -8.99 22.29
C GLY A 55 -9.13 -10.00 23.20
N THR A 56 -8.80 -9.93 24.49
CA THR A 56 -9.55 -10.59 25.56
C THR A 56 -9.65 -9.67 26.78
N GLN A 57 -10.88 -9.53 27.31
CA GLN A 57 -11.08 -8.80 28.57
C GLN A 57 -10.72 -9.65 29.80
N VAL A 58 -10.97 -10.96 29.75
CA VAL A 58 -10.61 -11.91 30.81
C VAL A 58 -10.02 -13.15 30.14
N GLY A 59 -8.71 -13.34 30.26
CA GLY A 59 -8.01 -14.46 29.64
C GLY A 59 -6.60 -14.09 29.22
N ALA A 60 -6.03 -14.85 28.30
CA ALA A 60 -4.72 -14.59 27.72
C ALA A 60 -4.78 -14.68 26.19
N ILE A 61 -3.91 -13.91 25.53
CA ILE A 61 -3.59 -14.08 24.11
C ILE A 61 -2.33 -14.93 24.03
N THR A 62 -2.36 -16.03 23.27
CA THR A 62 -1.20 -16.92 23.16
C THR A 62 -0.84 -17.22 21.71
N THR A 63 0.47 -17.37 21.47
CA THR A 63 1.04 -18.01 20.27
C THR A 63 0.74 -17.32 18.93
N PHE A 64 0.45 -16.02 18.96
CA PHE A 64 0.43 -15.17 17.76
C PHE A 64 1.86 -14.80 17.34
N GLY A 65 2.07 -14.66 16.02
CA GLY A 65 3.22 -13.96 15.46
C GLY A 65 2.89 -12.48 15.27
N ASN A 66 3.44 -11.87 14.21
CA ASN A 66 3.06 -10.51 13.82
C ASN A 66 1.56 -10.45 13.43
N VAL A 67 0.87 -9.44 13.95
CA VAL A 67 -0.53 -9.13 13.64
C VAL A 67 -0.59 -7.72 13.07
N ASP A 68 -1.35 -7.54 11.99
CA ASP A 68 -1.65 -6.22 11.42
C ASP A 68 -2.81 -5.59 12.21
N GLY A 69 -2.51 -5.24 13.46
CA GLY A 69 -3.45 -4.74 14.45
C GLY A 69 -2.86 -4.84 15.86
N VAL A 70 -3.59 -4.34 16.86
CA VAL A 70 -3.13 -4.28 18.24
C VAL A 70 -3.64 -5.50 19.04
N LEU A 71 -2.75 -6.09 19.83
CA LEU A 71 -3.09 -7.13 20.81
C LEU A 71 -3.51 -6.47 22.13
N HIS A 72 -4.76 -6.64 22.54
CA HIS A 72 -5.28 -6.06 23.77
C HIS A 72 -5.62 -7.10 24.84
N THR A 73 -5.13 -6.92 26.05
CA THR A 73 -5.41 -7.81 27.19
C THR A 73 -5.82 -7.02 28.43
N ALA A 74 -7.09 -7.16 28.84
CA ALA A 74 -7.63 -6.57 30.07
C ALA A 74 -7.34 -5.07 30.25
N ASP A 75 -7.54 -4.28 29.19
CA ASP A 75 -7.39 -2.83 29.19
C ASP A 75 -8.74 -2.10 29.01
N LEU A 76 -8.68 -0.77 28.85
CA LEU A 76 -9.87 0.04 28.63
C LEU A 76 -10.55 -0.27 27.29
N SER A 77 -9.78 -0.60 26.25
CA SER A 77 -10.31 -0.96 24.94
C SER A 77 -11.12 -2.25 25.00
N THR A 78 -10.57 -3.29 25.66
CA THR A 78 -11.28 -4.57 25.83
C THR A 78 -12.47 -4.45 26.78
N THR A 79 -12.43 -3.53 27.75
CA THR A 79 -13.56 -3.28 28.66
C THR A 79 -14.75 -2.68 27.89
N THR A 80 -14.49 -1.67 27.06
CA THR A 80 -15.51 -1.09 26.17
C THR A 80 -15.99 -2.11 25.15
N ALA A 81 -15.09 -2.85 24.51
CA ALA A 81 -15.45 -3.87 23.52
C ALA A 81 -16.32 -4.99 24.11
N ALA A 82 -16.08 -5.39 25.36
CA ALA A 82 -16.94 -6.36 26.05
C ALA A 82 -18.36 -5.85 26.28
N THR A 83 -18.50 -4.56 26.59
CA THR A 83 -19.80 -3.90 26.77
C THR A 83 -20.54 -3.78 25.44
N ASP A 84 -19.84 -3.32 24.41
CA ASP A 84 -20.41 -3.13 23.07
C ASP A 84 -20.75 -4.47 22.41
N LEU A 85 -19.98 -5.53 22.64
CA LEU A 85 -20.31 -6.88 22.17
C LEU A 85 -21.61 -7.39 22.80
N ALA A 86 -21.81 -7.16 24.11
CA ALA A 86 -23.04 -7.55 24.78
C ALA A 86 -24.26 -6.77 24.23
N ALA A 87 -24.09 -5.48 23.95
CA ALA A 87 -25.12 -4.66 23.31
C ALA A 87 -25.45 -5.14 21.89
N LEU A 88 -24.42 -5.39 21.07
CA LEU A 88 -24.56 -5.90 19.70
C LEU A 88 -25.30 -7.24 19.67
N TYR A 89 -24.93 -8.19 20.54
CA TYR A 89 -25.64 -9.47 20.65
C TYR A 89 -27.11 -9.29 21.08
N SER A 90 -27.38 -8.40 22.03
CA SER A 90 -28.76 -8.09 22.47
C SER A 90 -29.62 -7.52 21.33
N GLU A 91 -29.06 -6.62 20.52
CA GLU A 91 -29.73 -6.08 19.33
C GLU A 91 -30.01 -7.16 18.28
N LEU A 92 -29.00 -7.97 17.93
CA LEU A 92 -29.12 -9.03 16.94
C LEU A 92 -30.12 -10.13 17.38
N SER A 93 -30.09 -10.54 18.65
CA SER A 93 -30.97 -11.57 19.19
C SER A 93 -32.45 -11.14 19.21
N THR A 94 -32.72 -9.85 19.41
CA THR A 94 -34.07 -9.28 19.44
C THR A 94 -34.57 -8.82 18.07
N THR A 95 -33.70 -8.78 17.06
CA THR A 95 -34.08 -8.46 15.68
C THR A 95 -35.16 -9.44 15.18
N THR A 96 -36.23 -8.88 14.59
CA THR A 96 -37.42 -9.64 14.18
C THR A 96 -37.09 -10.59 13.04
N THR A 97 -37.39 -11.87 13.24
CA THR A 97 -37.19 -12.92 12.23
C THR A 97 -38.11 -12.70 11.03
N THR A 98 -37.52 -12.74 9.83
CA THR A 98 -38.26 -12.63 8.56
C THR A 98 -38.56 -13.99 7.94
N ALA A 99 -37.70 -14.98 8.19
CA ALA A 99 -37.84 -16.34 7.67
C ALA A 99 -37.26 -17.36 8.64
N THR A 100 -37.83 -18.57 8.65
CA THR A 100 -37.24 -19.73 9.32
C THR A 100 -36.47 -20.56 8.30
N HIS A 101 -35.37 -21.16 8.73
CA HIS A 101 -34.56 -22.06 7.91
C HIS A 101 -34.35 -23.40 8.63
N GLU A 102 -34.22 -24.48 7.87
CA GLU A 102 -33.87 -25.80 8.39
C GLU A 102 -32.43 -25.82 8.93
N ALA A 103 -32.04 -26.93 9.57
CA ALA A 103 -30.74 -27.01 10.26
C ALA A 103 -29.50 -26.89 9.34
N VAL A 104 -29.61 -27.13 8.04
CA VAL A 104 -28.46 -27.20 7.13
C VAL A 104 -28.62 -26.21 5.98
N LEU A 105 -27.76 -25.19 5.96
CA LEU A 105 -27.59 -24.21 4.90
C LEU A 105 -26.60 -24.70 3.83
N GLY A 106 -26.68 -24.11 2.63
CA GLY A 106 -25.67 -24.27 1.59
C GLY A 106 -26.05 -25.25 0.49
N THR A 107 -25.13 -26.11 0.03
CA THR A 107 -25.32 -27.01 -1.12
C THR A 107 -25.71 -26.31 -2.43
N GLY A 108 -25.25 -25.07 -2.63
CA GLY A 108 -25.59 -24.23 -3.79
C GLY A 108 -26.80 -23.32 -3.56
N GLU A 109 -27.31 -23.25 -2.34
CA GLU A 109 -28.38 -22.33 -1.94
C GLU A 109 -27.99 -20.87 -2.15
N ILE A 110 -28.99 -20.06 -2.56
CA ILE A 110 -28.89 -18.62 -2.67
C ILE A 110 -29.95 -18.00 -1.76
N LEU A 111 -29.50 -17.19 -0.81
CA LEU A 111 -30.35 -16.44 0.11
C LEU A 111 -30.37 -14.97 -0.27
N VAL A 112 -31.55 -14.36 -0.14
CA VAL A 112 -31.78 -12.92 -0.30
C VAL A 112 -31.66 -12.21 1.05
N PRO A 113 -31.67 -10.86 1.12
CA PRO A 113 -31.50 -10.17 2.39
C PRO A 113 -32.62 -10.52 3.37
N GLY A 114 -32.28 -10.72 4.65
CA GLY A 114 -33.24 -11.13 5.65
C GLY A 114 -32.64 -11.58 6.98
N VAL A 115 -33.54 -11.80 7.93
CA VAL A 115 -33.28 -12.35 9.26
C VAL A 115 -33.80 -13.78 9.29
N TYR A 116 -32.87 -14.74 9.34
CA TYR A 116 -33.09 -16.17 9.24
C TYR A 116 -32.96 -16.84 10.61
N GLN A 117 -34.00 -17.53 11.06
CA GLN A 117 -33.96 -18.30 12.31
C GLN A 117 -33.80 -19.79 12.03
N ILE A 118 -32.78 -20.38 12.63
CA ILE A 118 -32.62 -21.84 12.77
C ILE A 118 -32.92 -22.17 14.24
N ALA A 119 -33.89 -23.05 14.48
CA ALA A 119 -34.42 -23.27 15.84
C ALA A 119 -33.47 -24.04 16.77
N ALA A 120 -32.58 -24.85 16.22
CA ALA A 120 -31.66 -25.71 16.94
C ALA A 120 -30.23 -25.49 16.44
N ALA A 121 -29.36 -26.49 16.60
CA ALA A 121 -28.03 -26.48 16.01
C ALA A 121 -28.12 -26.35 14.48
N GLY A 122 -27.26 -25.52 13.91
CA GLY A 122 -27.21 -25.21 12.49
C GLY A 122 -25.86 -25.60 11.88
N SER A 123 -25.81 -25.75 10.56
CA SER A 123 -24.56 -25.93 9.85
C SER A 123 -24.60 -25.35 8.44
N ILE A 124 -23.43 -25.07 7.86
CA ILE A 124 -23.26 -24.84 6.43
C ILE A 124 -22.47 -26.01 5.83
N THR A 125 -22.89 -26.48 4.66
CA THR A 125 -22.13 -27.45 3.86
C THR A 125 -22.07 -27.03 2.39
N GLY A 126 -20.94 -27.24 1.73
CA GLY A 126 -20.72 -26.77 0.36
C GLY A 126 -20.77 -25.25 0.24
N THR A 127 -21.36 -24.75 -0.84
CA THR A 127 -21.46 -23.31 -1.11
C THR A 127 -22.79 -22.73 -0.63
N LEU A 128 -22.75 -21.57 0.03
CA LEU A 128 -23.89 -20.72 0.35
C LEU A 128 -23.67 -19.34 -0.29
N THR A 129 -24.62 -18.86 -1.07
CA THR A 129 -24.53 -17.52 -1.69
C THR A 129 -25.50 -16.56 -1.01
N LEU A 130 -25.01 -15.37 -0.65
CA LEU A 130 -25.80 -14.26 -0.15
C LEU A 130 -25.91 -13.21 -1.25
N ASP A 131 -27.11 -13.07 -1.81
CA ASP A 131 -27.39 -12.19 -2.93
C ASP A 131 -28.13 -10.94 -2.44
N ALA A 132 -27.46 -9.80 -2.49
CA ALA A 132 -28.06 -8.53 -2.06
C ALA A 132 -29.03 -7.92 -3.08
N GLY A 133 -29.19 -8.51 -4.27
CA GLY A 133 -30.11 -8.00 -5.29
C GLY A 133 -29.77 -6.59 -5.80
N GLY A 134 -28.52 -6.15 -5.63
CA GLY A 134 -28.03 -4.82 -5.99
C GLY A 134 -28.05 -3.80 -4.85
N ASP A 135 -28.66 -4.11 -3.70
CA ASP A 135 -28.73 -3.22 -2.54
C ASP A 135 -27.46 -3.31 -1.69
N GLU A 136 -26.67 -2.25 -1.68
CA GLU A 136 -25.42 -2.21 -0.91
C GLU A 136 -25.60 -2.18 0.62
N ASN A 137 -26.82 -1.92 1.09
CA ASN A 137 -27.21 -1.91 2.50
C ASN A 137 -27.94 -3.20 2.91
N ALA A 138 -28.01 -4.18 2.01
CA ALA A 138 -28.64 -5.47 2.27
C ALA A 138 -28.05 -6.15 3.52
N LEU A 139 -28.93 -6.50 4.47
CA LEU A 139 -28.58 -7.18 5.71
C LEU A 139 -28.91 -8.67 5.66
N PHE A 140 -28.00 -9.48 6.19
CA PHE A 140 -28.18 -10.91 6.40
C PHE A 140 -27.89 -11.24 7.86
N ILE A 141 -28.90 -11.67 8.61
CA ILE A 141 -28.76 -12.01 10.03
C ILE A 141 -29.21 -13.46 10.22
N PHE A 142 -28.30 -14.31 10.67
CA PHE A 142 -28.55 -15.72 10.97
C PHE A 142 -28.60 -15.93 12.48
N LYS A 143 -29.77 -16.30 12.98
CA LYS A 143 -30.04 -16.58 14.40
C LYS A 143 -30.10 -18.10 14.60
N ILE A 144 -29.08 -18.69 15.19
CA ILE A 144 -28.94 -20.13 15.38
C ILE A 144 -29.20 -20.48 16.85
N GLY A 145 -30.25 -21.27 17.12
CA GLY A 145 -30.69 -21.63 18.48
C GLY A 145 -29.82 -22.65 19.21
N GLY A 146 -28.62 -22.95 18.72
CA GLY A 146 -27.68 -23.90 19.32
C GLY A 146 -26.29 -23.74 18.71
N ALA A 147 -25.51 -24.83 18.71
CA ALA A 147 -24.18 -24.83 18.08
C ALA A 147 -24.28 -24.59 16.57
N PHE A 148 -23.28 -23.92 16.01
CA PHE A 148 -23.18 -23.65 14.57
C PHE A 148 -21.87 -24.18 14.01
N THR A 149 -21.92 -24.92 12.90
CA THR A 149 -20.72 -25.53 12.32
C THR A 149 -20.62 -25.31 10.82
N THR A 150 -19.40 -25.45 10.27
CA THR A 150 -19.22 -25.58 8.82
C THR A 150 -18.57 -26.93 8.48
N ALA A 151 -18.94 -27.51 7.34
CA ALA A 151 -18.21 -28.65 6.78
C ALA A 151 -16.86 -28.18 6.21
N ALA A 152 -15.89 -29.08 6.07
CA ALA A 152 -14.58 -28.73 5.49
C ALA A 152 -14.73 -28.20 4.06
N GLY A 153 -14.02 -27.12 3.73
CA GLY A 153 -14.10 -26.46 2.42
C GLY A 153 -15.42 -25.75 2.14
N THR A 154 -16.21 -25.44 3.18
CA THR A 154 -17.42 -24.60 3.03
C THR A 154 -17.07 -23.23 2.47
N GLU A 155 -17.91 -22.69 1.60
CA GLU A 155 -17.70 -21.37 1.01
C GLU A 155 -18.96 -20.50 1.11
N VAL A 156 -18.83 -19.33 1.72
CA VAL A 156 -19.86 -18.28 1.71
C VAL A 156 -19.48 -17.22 0.67
N ILE A 157 -20.32 -17.07 -0.35
CA ILE A 157 -20.13 -16.14 -1.46
C ILE A 157 -21.06 -14.94 -1.28
N LEU A 158 -20.54 -13.73 -1.55
CA LEU A 158 -21.32 -12.50 -1.59
C LEU A 158 -21.57 -12.12 -3.06
N LEU A 159 -22.82 -11.86 -3.41
CA LEU A 159 -23.25 -11.55 -4.76
C LEU A 159 -24.04 -10.22 -4.82
N ASN A 160 -23.97 -9.55 -5.96
CA ASN A 160 -24.74 -8.34 -6.29
C ASN A 160 -24.70 -7.25 -5.20
N ASN A 161 -23.49 -6.83 -4.80
CA ASN A 161 -23.22 -5.82 -3.77
C ASN A 161 -23.45 -6.25 -2.31
N ALA A 162 -23.64 -7.55 -2.03
CA ALA A 162 -23.62 -8.01 -0.65
C ALA A 162 -22.24 -7.70 -0.02
N LYS A 163 -22.24 -7.11 1.17
CA LYS A 163 -21.02 -6.71 1.89
C LYS A 163 -20.87 -7.57 3.14
N ALA A 164 -19.66 -8.08 3.41
CA ALA A 164 -19.40 -8.92 4.57
C ALA A 164 -19.72 -8.20 5.89
N CYS A 165 -19.51 -6.89 5.97
CA CYS A 165 -19.86 -6.08 7.14
C CYS A 165 -21.35 -6.05 7.48
N ASN A 166 -22.24 -6.42 6.54
CA ASN A 166 -23.68 -6.51 6.73
C ASN A 166 -24.18 -7.96 6.96
N VAL A 167 -23.26 -8.91 7.17
CA VAL A 167 -23.59 -10.31 7.44
C VAL A 167 -23.27 -10.64 8.89
N PHE A 168 -24.26 -11.17 9.62
CA PHE A 168 -24.14 -11.51 11.03
C PHE A 168 -24.60 -12.93 11.31
N TRP A 169 -23.85 -13.65 12.12
CA TRP A 169 -24.14 -15.01 12.57
C TRP A 169 -24.12 -15.03 14.09
N ILE A 170 -25.26 -15.26 14.73
CA ILE A 170 -25.34 -15.41 16.18
C ILE A 170 -25.76 -16.83 16.53
N ALA A 171 -25.02 -17.46 17.44
CA ALA A 171 -25.29 -18.81 17.88
C ALA A 171 -25.47 -18.86 19.39
N GLU A 172 -26.55 -19.49 19.86
CA GLU A 172 -26.77 -19.84 21.28
C GLU A 172 -25.95 -21.08 21.68
N GLY A 173 -24.67 -21.09 21.30
CA GLY A 173 -23.79 -22.23 21.43
C GLY A 173 -22.48 -22.03 20.70
N ALA A 174 -21.64 -23.06 20.73
CA ALA A 174 -20.31 -22.98 20.15
C ALA A 174 -20.37 -22.81 18.62
N ILE A 175 -19.46 -22.02 18.07
CA ILE A 175 -19.26 -21.88 16.64
C ILE A 175 -17.99 -22.63 16.26
N GLY A 176 -18.08 -23.64 15.40
CA GLY A 176 -16.93 -24.44 14.96
C GLY A 176 -16.81 -24.47 13.44
N MET A 177 -15.82 -23.78 12.89
CA MET A 177 -15.55 -23.77 11.46
C MET A 177 -14.49 -24.81 11.09
N ALA A 178 -14.81 -25.71 10.18
CA ALA A 178 -13.90 -26.76 9.74
C ALA A 178 -12.78 -26.24 8.83
N ALA A 179 -11.82 -27.12 8.52
CA ALA A 179 -10.63 -26.77 7.77
C ALA A 179 -10.97 -26.24 6.37
N GLY A 180 -10.27 -25.19 5.95
CA GLY A 180 -10.43 -24.56 4.64
C GLY A 180 -11.76 -23.84 4.42
N THR A 181 -12.54 -23.55 5.48
CA THR A 181 -13.78 -22.77 5.35
C THR A 181 -13.48 -21.32 4.93
N ILE A 182 -14.20 -20.83 3.92
CA ILE A 182 -14.21 -19.44 3.48
C ILE A 182 -15.48 -18.78 4.01
N MET A 183 -15.33 -17.95 5.04
CA MET A 183 -16.43 -17.37 5.80
C MET A 183 -16.54 -15.85 5.59
N LYS A 184 -17.77 -15.34 5.61
CA LYS A 184 -18.09 -13.91 5.50
C LYS A 184 -18.95 -13.46 6.68
N GLY A 185 -18.63 -12.32 7.27
CA GLY A 185 -19.46 -11.67 8.29
C GLY A 185 -18.96 -11.74 9.72
N THR A 186 -19.73 -11.14 10.62
CA THR A 186 -19.45 -11.11 12.06
C THR A 186 -20.12 -12.32 12.72
N LEU A 187 -19.32 -13.22 13.28
CA LEU A 187 -19.78 -14.40 14.00
C LEU A 187 -19.71 -14.15 15.50
N ILE A 188 -20.79 -14.43 16.22
CA ILE A 188 -20.89 -14.27 17.68
C ILE A 188 -21.35 -15.59 18.30
N ALA A 189 -20.46 -16.24 19.03
CA ALA A 189 -20.81 -17.36 19.90
C ALA A 189 -21.28 -16.81 21.25
N ASN A 190 -22.55 -16.99 21.57
CA ASN A 190 -23.09 -16.59 22.86
C ASN A 190 -22.85 -17.67 23.91
N ASN A 191 -22.23 -17.30 25.03
CA ASN A 191 -21.92 -18.19 26.15
C ASN A 191 -21.16 -19.47 25.76
N ALA A 192 -20.40 -19.42 24.66
CA ALA A 192 -19.64 -20.55 24.16
C ALA A 192 -18.38 -20.14 23.39
N ALA A 193 -17.52 -21.11 23.10
CA ALA A 193 -16.31 -20.90 22.32
C ALA A 193 -16.60 -20.75 20.82
N ILE A 194 -15.71 -20.03 20.12
CA ILE A 194 -15.68 -19.94 18.67
C ILE A 194 -14.31 -20.41 18.15
N SER A 195 -14.30 -21.26 17.13
CA SER A 195 -13.07 -21.77 16.55
C SER A 195 -13.09 -21.84 15.02
N MET A 196 -11.89 -21.70 14.43
CA MET A 196 -11.61 -21.93 13.02
C MET A 196 -10.44 -22.91 12.91
N ALA A 197 -10.67 -24.03 12.24
CA ALA A 197 -9.63 -25.02 11.99
C ALA A 197 -8.68 -24.58 10.86
N ALA A 198 -7.62 -25.37 10.67
CA ALA A 198 -6.54 -25.17 9.70
C ALA A 198 -6.96 -24.52 8.37
N GLY A 199 -6.32 -23.40 8.04
CA GLY A 199 -6.38 -22.80 6.71
C GLY A 199 -7.69 -22.08 6.38
N GLY A 200 -8.53 -21.78 7.38
CA GLY A 200 -9.74 -21.01 7.15
C GLY A 200 -9.46 -19.56 6.72
N LEU A 201 -10.36 -19.01 5.90
CA LEU A 201 -10.32 -17.64 5.41
C LEU A 201 -11.54 -16.88 5.92
N LEU A 202 -11.34 -15.77 6.62
CA LEU A 202 -12.41 -14.94 7.15
C LEU A 202 -12.30 -13.51 6.62
N GLU A 203 -13.37 -13.03 6.00
CA GLU A 203 -13.62 -11.59 5.86
C GLU A 203 -14.78 -11.23 6.77
N GLY A 204 -14.45 -10.74 7.96
CA GLY A 204 -15.39 -10.76 9.06
C GLY A 204 -14.71 -10.76 10.42
N ARG A 205 -15.44 -11.26 11.42
CA ARG A 205 -15.03 -11.21 12.83
C ARG A 205 -15.46 -12.48 13.56
N MET A 206 -14.67 -12.93 14.53
CA MET A 206 -14.96 -14.05 15.43
C MET A 206 -15.04 -13.56 16.86
N PHE A 207 -16.25 -13.50 17.38
CA PHE A 207 -16.54 -13.01 18.73
C PHE A 207 -17.14 -14.08 19.61
N SER A 208 -16.84 -13.96 20.91
CA SER A 208 -17.41 -14.79 21.96
C SER A 208 -17.83 -13.91 23.13
N THR A 209 -19.08 -14.04 23.60
CA THR A 209 -19.51 -13.31 24.81
C THR A 209 -18.92 -13.96 26.06
N ILE A 210 -18.81 -15.29 26.11
CA ILE A 210 -18.10 -16.04 27.15
C ILE A 210 -17.61 -17.35 26.53
N GLY A 211 -16.31 -17.51 26.34
CA GLY A 211 -15.70 -18.68 25.72
C GLY A 211 -14.41 -18.33 24.98
N ALA A 212 -13.58 -19.35 24.73
CA ALA A 212 -12.32 -19.16 24.01
C ALA A 212 -12.55 -18.82 22.53
N VAL A 213 -11.60 -18.10 21.94
CA VAL A 213 -11.47 -17.90 20.50
C VAL A 213 -10.21 -18.66 20.05
N ALA A 214 -10.33 -19.58 19.11
CA ALA A 214 -9.20 -20.41 18.66
C ALA A 214 -9.09 -20.43 17.14
N ILE A 215 -7.89 -20.21 16.62
CA ILE A 215 -7.59 -20.28 15.18
C ILE A 215 -6.37 -21.17 14.93
N ASP A 216 -6.31 -21.74 13.72
CA ASP A 216 -5.18 -22.55 13.25
C ASP A 216 -4.87 -22.20 11.80
N GLY A 217 -3.69 -21.63 11.54
CA GLY A 217 -3.25 -21.25 10.19
C GLY A 217 -4.26 -20.39 9.42
N THR A 218 -4.95 -19.48 10.10
CA THR A 218 -6.10 -18.74 9.58
C THR A 218 -5.67 -17.41 8.95
N THR A 219 -6.29 -17.02 7.84
CA THR A 219 -6.24 -15.63 7.35
C THR A 219 -7.56 -14.95 7.67
N ALA A 220 -7.55 -13.95 8.55
CA ALA A 220 -8.74 -13.21 8.93
C ALA A 220 -8.52 -11.70 8.80
N ARG A 221 -9.48 -11.00 8.20
CA ARG A 221 -9.43 -9.53 8.06
C ARG A 221 -10.77 -8.91 8.40
N LEU A 222 -10.74 -7.68 8.89
CA LEU A 222 -11.93 -6.84 8.97
C LEU A 222 -12.60 -6.73 7.58
N PRO A 223 -13.93 -6.80 7.52
CA PRO A 223 -14.66 -6.59 6.27
C PRO A 223 -14.50 -5.13 5.83
N LEU A 224 -14.34 -4.91 4.52
CA LEU A 224 -14.30 -3.55 3.95
C LEU A 224 -15.72 -3.04 3.67
N GLY A 225 -15.90 -1.71 3.64
CA GLY A 225 -17.18 -1.06 3.38
C GLY A 225 -17.99 -0.75 4.64
N CYS A 226 -19.30 -0.53 4.50
CA CYS A 226 -20.22 -0.14 5.58
C CYS A 226 -19.75 1.10 6.37
N ASP A 227 -19.35 2.15 5.66
CA ASP A 227 -18.85 3.41 6.21
C ASP A 227 -17.59 3.30 7.09
N LEU A 228 -16.89 2.16 7.05
CA LEU A 228 -15.55 2.07 7.63
C LEU A 228 -14.61 3.01 6.88
N PRO A 229 -13.76 3.76 7.60
CA PRO A 229 -12.83 4.67 6.97
C PRO A 229 -11.89 3.91 6.04
N ILE A 230 -11.68 4.47 4.84
CA ILE A 230 -10.65 3.98 3.93
C ILE A 230 -9.30 4.24 4.59
N LEU A 231 -8.48 3.20 4.71
CA LEU A 231 -7.13 3.32 5.24
C LEU A 231 -6.26 4.03 4.19
N ASN A 232 -5.76 5.21 4.56
CA ASN A 232 -4.86 6.01 3.74
C ASN A 232 -3.39 5.87 4.18
N GLY A 233 -3.16 5.43 5.42
CA GLY A 233 -1.85 5.52 6.05
C GLY A 233 -1.46 6.96 6.40
N PRO A 234 -0.18 7.22 6.72
CA PRO A 234 0.29 8.57 7.00
C PRO A 234 0.29 9.43 5.74
N VAL A 235 0.40 10.76 5.93
CA VAL A 235 0.55 11.69 4.81
C VAL A 235 1.81 11.34 4.02
N THR A 236 1.73 11.33 2.70
CA THR A 236 2.87 11.00 1.84
C THR A 236 4.03 11.98 2.08
N PRO A 237 5.24 11.49 2.41
CA PRO A 237 6.44 12.32 2.53
C PRO A 237 6.78 13.04 1.22
N THR A 238 7.27 14.27 1.32
CA THR A 238 7.84 14.99 0.17
C THR A 238 9.30 14.58 -0.03
N LEU A 239 9.62 13.97 -1.16
CA LEU A 239 10.98 13.50 -1.47
C LEU A 239 11.93 14.62 -1.94
N ALA A 240 11.40 15.70 -2.55
CA ALA A 240 12.22 16.75 -3.15
C ALA A 240 13.33 16.17 -4.07
N THR A 241 14.59 16.60 -3.97
CA THR A 241 15.64 16.10 -4.87
C THR A 241 16.02 14.64 -4.63
N THR A 242 15.66 14.04 -3.48
CA THR A 242 15.87 12.60 -3.27
C THR A 242 15.05 11.73 -4.22
N GLU A 243 13.98 12.28 -4.83
CA GLU A 243 13.19 11.57 -5.83
C GLU A 243 14.01 11.21 -7.08
N CYS A 244 15.04 11.99 -7.40
CA CYS A 244 15.85 11.80 -8.60
C CYS A 244 16.89 10.68 -8.42
N PHE A 245 17.27 10.36 -7.18
CA PHE A 245 18.31 9.36 -6.87
C PHE A 245 17.73 7.97 -6.65
N ALA A 246 18.30 6.96 -7.31
CA ALA A 246 18.02 5.55 -7.05
C ALA A 246 18.88 5.02 -5.89
N LEU A 247 20.18 5.32 -5.92
CA LEU A 247 21.18 4.82 -4.97
C LEU A 247 22.03 5.98 -4.47
N TYR A 248 21.97 6.29 -3.18
CA TYR A 248 22.62 7.48 -2.66
C TYR A 248 23.12 7.33 -1.23
N THR A 249 24.29 7.89 -0.95
CA THR A 249 24.82 8.06 0.41
C THR A 249 25.23 9.51 0.65
N ALA A 250 24.70 10.14 1.71
CA ALA A 250 25.11 11.50 2.05
C ALA A 250 26.54 11.54 2.63
N ASN A 251 26.98 10.45 3.27
CA ASN A 251 28.34 10.32 3.77
C ASN A 251 28.82 8.86 3.73
N GLY A 252 29.70 8.55 2.77
CA GLY A 252 30.26 7.23 2.56
C GLY A 252 30.62 6.98 1.10
N ALA A 253 31.43 5.97 0.84
CA ALA A 253 31.71 5.54 -0.54
C ALA A 253 30.51 4.76 -1.10
N LEU A 254 30.20 4.96 -2.38
CA LEU A 254 29.23 4.17 -3.14
C LEU A 254 29.98 3.33 -4.18
N THR A 255 30.00 2.02 -4.01
CA THR A 255 30.80 1.10 -4.83
C THR A 255 29.93 0.03 -5.47
N ASN A 256 30.01 -0.09 -6.79
CA ASN A 256 29.44 -1.19 -7.55
C ASN A 256 30.56 -2.15 -7.99
N THR A 257 30.30 -3.46 -7.92
CA THR A 257 31.33 -4.49 -8.16
C THR A 257 31.04 -5.40 -9.36
N ALA A 258 29.85 -5.30 -9.97
CA ALA A 258 29.46 -6.07 -11.15
C ALA A 258 28.44 -5.29 -12.00
N VAL A 259 27.91 -5.87 -13.08
CA VAL A 259 26.98 -5.19 -14.00
C VAL A 259 25.66 -4.87 -13.29
N THR A 260 25.38 -3.60 -13.04
CA THR A 260 24.20 -3.15 -12.28
C THR A 260 23.38 -2.20 -13.13
N ASN A 261 22.10 -2.49 -13.31
CA ASN A 261 21.17 -1.65 -14.07
C ASN A 261 20.44 -0.71 -13.13
N VAL A 262 20.45 0.59 -13.43
CA VAL A 262 19.80 1.61 -12.61
C VAL A 262 18.94 2.54 -13.46
N THR A 263 17.74 2.86 -12.99
CA THR A 263 16.94 3.98 -13.48
C THR A 263 16.82 5.00 -12.36
N GLY A 264 17.40 6.19 -12.55
CA GLY A 264 17.62 7.22 -11.53
C GLY A 264 19.11 7.54 -11.33
N ASP A 265 19.39 8.66 -10.66
CA ASP A 265 20.75 9.12 -10.38
C ASP A 265 21.43 8.25 -9.31
N VAL A 266 22.76 8.16 -9.37
CA VAL A 266 23.58 7.46 -8.36
C VAL A 266 24.70 8.35 -7.87
N GLY A 267 24.95 8.40 -6.57
CA GLY A 267 25.94 9.34 -6.05
C GLY A 267 26.28 9.25 -4.58
N THR A 268 27.32 10.01 -4.22
CA THR A 268 27.68 10.30 -2.82
C THR A 268 28.04 11.77 -2.64
N ASN A 269 27.68 12.35 -1.50
CA ASN A 269 28.08 13.71 -1.13
C ASN A 269 29.37 13.78 -0.31
N VAL A 270 29.83 12.66 0.28
CA VAL A 270 31.15 12.57 0.91
C VAL A 270 31.75 11.20 0.61
N GLY A 271 32.71 11.14 -0.29
CA GLY A 271 33.31 9.89 -0.76
C GLY A 271 33.53 9.92 -2.27
N ALA A 272 33.50 8.74 -2.88
CA ALA A 272 33.50 8.58 -4.33
C ALA A 272 32.46 7.53 -4.76
N THR A 273 31.89 7.73 -5.96
CA THR A 273 31.04 6.75 -6.62
C THR A 273 31.88 5.99 -7.64
N THR A 274 31.94 4.66 -7.54
CA THR A 274 32.82 3.83 -8.39
C THR A 274 32.12 2.57 -8.90
N GLY A 275 32.59 2.06 -10.04
CA GLY A 275 32.15 0.77 -10.60
C GLY A 275 30.84 0.80 -11.41
N PHE A 276 30.12 1.92 -11.46
CA PHE A 276 28.98 2.12 -12.36
C PHE A 276 29.47 2.49 -13.77
N VAL A 277 28.75 2.03 -14.79
CA VAL A 277 28.99 2.37 -16.20
C VAL A 277 27.78 3.13 -16.75
N SER A 278 28.03 4.12 -17.60
CA SER A 278 26.99 5.04 -18.10
C SER A 278 25.88 4.34 -18.89
N GLU A 279 26.21 3.25 -19.58
CA GLU A 279 25.29 2.51 -20.44
C GLU A 279 24.21 1.76 -19.65
N ASP A 280 24.52 1.40 -18.39
CA ASP A 280 23.62 0.66 -17.51
C ASP A 280 22.86 1.58 -16.53
N VAL A 281 23.08 2.89 -16.59
CA VAL A 281 22.43 3.89 -15.73
C VAL A 281 21.59 4.86 -16.56
N VAL A 282 20.27 4.75 -16.47
CA VAL A 282 19.31 5.73 -17.01
C VAL A 282 19.16 6.86 -15.98
N GLY A 283 20.15 7.74 -15.95
CA GLY A 283 20.30 8.83 -14.98
C GLY A 283 21.71 9.40 -15.02
N THR A 284 22.08 10.17 -14.00
CA THR A 284 23.42 10.76 -13.84
C THR A 284 24.23 9.98 -12.81
N ILE A 285 25.48 9.68 -13.16
CA ILE A 285 26.47 9.11 -12.22
C ILE A 285 27.29 10.26 -11.64
N HIS A 286 27.07 10.58 -10.36
CA HIS A 286 27.83 11.58 -9.62
C HIS A 286 29.12 10.95 -9.07
N LEU A 287 30.17 10.91 -9.90
CA LEU A 287 31.47 10.28 -9.57
C LEU A 287 32.16 10.90 -8.35
N VAL A 288 31.96 12.20 -8.15
CA VAL A 288 32.45 12.99 -7.03
C VAL A 288 31.32 13.88 -6.51
N PRO A 289 31.38 14.34 -5.24
CA PRO A 289 30.39 15.26 -4.70
C PRO A 289 30.26 16.53 -5.55
N ASP A 290 29.01 16.93 -5.81
CA ASP A 290 28.66 18.13 -6.56
C ASP A 290 27.43 18.84 -5.95
N ALA A 291 26.88 19.82 -6.66
CA ALA A 291 25.73 20.58 -6.17
C ALA A 291 24.48 19.72 -5.99
N ALA A 292 24.23 18.75 -6.88
CA ALA A 292 23.06 17.89 -6.81
C ALA A 292 23.16 16.94 -5.62
N THR A 293 24.34 16.34 -5.39
CA THR A 293 24.56 15.49 -4.21
C THR A 293 24.44 16.31 -2.91
N ALA A 294 24.92 17.56 -2.88
CA ALA A 294 24.80 18.40 -1.69
C ALA A 294 23.33 18.75 -1.35
N THR A 295 22.51 19.06 -2.36
CA THR A 295 21.08 19.29 -2.17
C THR A 295 20.37 18.01 -1.74
N CYS A 296 20.69 16.87 -2.37
CA CYS A 296 20.13 15.57 -1.99
C CYS A 296 20.45 15.19 -0.54
N ALA A 297 21.66 15.48 -0.03
CA ALA A 297 22.00 15.27 1.38
C ALA A 297 21.10 16.07 2.33
N THR A 298 20.80 17.33 1.97
CA THR A 298 19.94 18.22 2.76
C THR A 298 18.51 17.71 2.76
N ASP A 299 17.97 17.39 1.59
CA ASP A 299 16.61 16.88 1.43
C ASP A 299 16.43 15.51 2.09
N LEU A 300 17.44 14.63 2.02
CA LEU A 300 17.43 13.34 2.71
C LEU A 300 17.36 13.52 4.23
N THR A 301 18.07 14.51 4.78
CA THR A 301 18.01 14.81 6.22
C THR A 301 16.60 15.27 6.61
N LEU A 302 15.95 16.11 5.79
CA LEU A 302 14.58 16.56 6.02
C LEU A 302 13.56 15.41 5.93
N LEU A 303 13.70 14.54 4.91
CA LEU A 303 12.87 13.36 4.73
C LEU A 303 13.00 12.40 5.93
N HIS A 304 14.23 12.07 6.33
CA HIS A 304 14.50 11.24 7.50
C HIS A 304 13.90 11.84 8.78
N THR A 305 14.07 13.15 8.97
CA THR A 305 13.50 13.85 10.14
C THR A 305 11.97 13.76 10.15
N TYR A 306 11.32 14.02 9.01
CA TYR A 306 9.87 13.93 8.89
C TYR A 306 9.36 12.51 9.20
N LEU A 307 9.94 11.49 8.59
CA LEU A 307 9.53 10.10 8.78
C LEU A 307 9.60 9.66 10.25
N ASN A 308 10.62 10.11 10.98
CA ASN A 308 10.75 9.83 12.43
C ASN A 308 9.74 10.58 13.32
N THR A 309 9.03 11.58 12.80
CA THR A 309 7.97 12.28 13.55
C THR A 309 6.59 11.65 13.40
N LEU A 310 6.44 10.67 12.50
CA LEU A 310 5.17 9.99 12.29
C LEU A 310 4.78 9.20 13.54
N LEU A 311 3.52 9.30 13.91
CA LEU A 311 2.97 8.51 15.02
C LEU A 311 2.85 7.06 14.57
N VAL A 312 3.24 6.15 15.45
CA VAL A 312 3.11 4.71 15.23
C VAL A 312 1.65 4.31 15.42
N ASP A 313 1.09 3.63 14.43
CA ASP A 313 -0.26 3.06 14.50
C ASP A 313 -0.20 1.64 15.07
N ILE A 314 0.75 0.82 14.58
CA ILE A 314 0.86 -0.61 14.89
C ILE A 314 2.32 -0.99 15.15
N GLU A 315 2.58 -1.71 16.24
CA GLU A 315 3.87 -2.34 16.50
C GLU A 315 3.84 -3.81 16.10
N LEU A 316 4.79 -4.22 15.24
CA LEU A 316 4.99 -5.61 14.87
C LEU A 316 5.96 -6.27 15.86
N LEU A 317 5.40 -7.03 16.80
CA LEU A 317 6.09 -7.55 17.98
C LEU A 317 7.18 -8.60 17.70
N TYR A 318 7.27 -9.11 16.46
CA TYR A 318 8.25 -10.13 16.07
C TYR A 318 9.04 -9.72 14.81
N PRO A 319 9.91 -8.68 14.88
CA PRO A 319 10.66 -8.18 13.73
C PRO A 319 11.55 -9.23 13.03
N ALA A 320 12.07 -10.20 13.77
CA ALA A 320 12.91 -11.28 13.24
C ALA A 320 12.15 -12.28 12.34
N THR A 321 10.81 -12.21 12.28
CA THR A 321 9.97 -13.14 11.51
C THR A 321 9.01 -12.44 10.56
N VAL A 322 9.31 -11.18 10.20
CA VAL A 322 8.57 -10.44 9.17
C VAL A 322 8.68 -11.18 7.84
N GLY A 323 7.60 -11.17 7.05
CA GLY A 323 7.37 -12.19 6.04
C GLY A 323 6.43 -13.24 6.60
N ASN A 324 6.75 -14.51 6.44
CA ASN A 324 5.82 -15.64 6.56
C ASN A 324 4.49 -15.44 5.83
N LYS A 325 4.45 -14.69 4.73
CA LYS A 325 3.22 -14.22 4.04
C LYS A 325 2.35 -13.24 4.83
N LEU A 326 2.92 -12.55 5.82
CA LEU A 326 2.27 -11.44 6.52
C LEU A 326 1.69 -10.44 5.51
N VAL A 327 0.47 -9.98 5.79
CA VAL A 327 -0.22 -8.95 5.00
C VAL A 327 -0.38 -7.72 5.89
N LEU A 328 0.13 -6.58 5.41
CA LEU A 328 -0.01 -5.28 6.06
C LEU A 328 -0.96 -4.39 5.26
N THR A 329 -1.53 -3.41 5.96
CA THR A 329 -2.45 -2.40 5.44
C THR A 329 -1.86 -0.99 5.60
N PRO A 330 -2.49 0.06 5.06
CA PRO A 330 -1.90 1.40 5.06
C PRO A 330 -1.82 2.00 6.48
N HIS A 331 -0.63 1.96 7.08
CA HIS A 331 -0.32 2.43 8.43
C HIS A 331 1.17 2.81 8.58
N THR A 332 1.49 3.46 9.69
CA THR A 332 2.86 3.57 10.22
C THR A 332 3.14 2.41 11.17
N TYR A 333 4.08 1.55 10.80
CA TYR A 333 4.50 0.38 11.57
C TYR A 333 5.79 0.65 12.35
N LEU A 334 5.87 0.13 13.57
CA LEU A 334 7.11 0.04 14.34
C LEU A 334 7.61 -1.41 14.41
N LEU A 335 8.90 -1.59 14.20
CA LEU A 335 9.65 -2.82 14.38
C LEU A 335 10.84 -2.51 15.29
N ASP A 336 10.64 -2.64 16.60
CA ASP A 336 11.60 -2.19 17.61
C ASP A 336 12.77 -3.17 17.86
N ALA A 337 13.30 -3.76 16.78
CA ALA A 337 14.46 -4.65 16.80
C ALA A 337 15.07 -4.80 15.41
N GLU A 338 16.14 -5.59 15.32
CA GLU A 338 16.63 -6.10 14.04
C GLU A 338 15.52 -6.86 13.32
N THR A 339 15.32 -6.51 12.05
CA THR A 339 14.22 -7.00 11.21
C THR A 339 14.76 -7.88 10.09
N VAL A 340 14.11 -9.02 9.88
CA VAL A 340 14.41 -9.92 8.76
C VAL A 340 13.16 -10.13 7.94
N ILE A 341 13.21 -9.81 6.65
CA ILE A 341 12.18 -10.24 5.69
C ILE A 341 12.50 -11.68 5.28
N THR A 342 11.78 -12.63 5.86
CA THR A 342 12.09 -14.06 5.82
C THR A 342 11.67 -14.75 4.52
N ASP A 343 10.52 -14.39 3.96
CA ASP A 343 10.02 -14.88 2.68
C ASP A 343 9.25 -13.76 1.92
N THR A 344 7.93 -13.81 1.79
CA THR A 344 7.09 -12.77 1.21
C THR A 344 6.40 -11.92 2.29
N LEU A 345 6.54 -10.61 2.21
CA LEU A 345 5.70 -9.62 2.89
C LEU A 345 4.74 -9.00 1.88
N PHE A 346 3.45 -8.95 2.20
CA PHE A 346 2.43 -8.32 1.34
C PHE A 346 2.01 -6.97 1.89
N LEU A 347 1.97 -5.95 1.03
CA LEU A 347 1.42 -4.63 1.31
C LEU A 347 0.12 -4.48 0.51
N ASN A 348 -1.01 -4.47 1.22
CA ASN A 348 -2.34 -4.47 0.64
C ASN A 348 -3.01 -3.12 0.85
N ALA A 349 -3.16 -2.36 -0.23
CA ALA A 349 -3.75 -1.03 -0.17
C ALA A 349 -5.29 -1.03 -0.14
N GLN A 350 -5.93 -2.20 -0.10
CA GLN A 350 -7.39 -2.33 0.01
C GLN A 350 -8.15 -1.56 -1.08
N ASN A 351 -7.60 -1.53 -2.30
CA ASN A 351 -8.07 -0.80 -3.49
C ASN A 351 -7.89 0.72 -3.43
N ASN A 352 -7.12 1.24 -2.46
CA ASN A 352 -6.74 2.65 -2.39
C ASN A 352 -5.37 2.87 -3.04
N ALA A 353 -5.34 3.36 -4.28
CA ALA A 353 -4.09 3.57 -4.99
C ALA A 353 -3.15 4.58 -4.31
N ASP A 354 -3.68 5.49 -3.50
CA ASP A 354 -2.93 6.54 -2.82
C ASP A 354 -2.50 6.14 -1.40
N ALA A 355 -2.79 4.90 -0.98
CA ALA A 355 -2.38 4.37 0.31
C ALA A 355 -0.87 4.44 0.53
N VAL A 356 -0.48 4.86 1.73
CA VAL A 356 0.91 5.00 2.17
C VAL A 356 1.25 3.96 3.25
N PHE A 357 2.44 3.39 3.15
CA PHE A 357 3.00 2.47 4.12
C PHE A 357 4.33 3.03 4.61
N VAL A 358 4.50 3.13 5.93
CA VAL A 358 5.77 3.50 6.54
C VAL A 358 6.17 2.42 7.53
N LEU A 359 7.35 1.83 7.37
CA LEU A 359 7.89 0.82 8.27
C LEU A 359 9.13 1.39 8.95
N SER A 360 9.02 1.69 10.24
CA SER A 360 10.09 2.22 11.08
C SER A 360 10.77 1.09 11.84
N ILE A 361 12.07 0.89 11.59
CA ILE A 361 12.88 -0.18 12.12
C ILE A 361 13.98 0.41 13.01
N THR A 362 14.01 0.06 14.29
CA THR A 362 15.00 0.57 15.25
C THR A 362 16.38 -0.12 15.12
N GLY A 363 16.48 -1.23 14.39
CA GLY A 363 17.72 -1.99 14.17
C GLY A 363 18.10 -2.18 12.70
N ALA A 364 18.96 -3.17 12.44
CA ALA A 364 19.32 -3.55 11.08
C ALA A 364 18.13 -4.18 10.33
N LEU A 365 18.03 -3.90 9.03
CA LEU A 365 17.11 -4.56 8.11
C LEU A 365 17.89 -5.53 7.24
N SER A 366 17.46 -6.80 7.20
CA SER A 366 18.00 -7.77 6.26
C SER A 366 16.90 -8.56 5.57
N THR A 367 17.24 -9.22 4.47
CA THR A 367 16.35 -10.18 3.82
C THR A 367 16.98 -11.57 3.79
N SER A 368 16.14 -12.61 3.77
CA SER A 368 16.56 -13.93 3.31
C SER A 368 16.86 -13.91 1.80
N VAL A 369 17.57 -14.92 1.31
CA VAL A 369 17.74 -15.17 -0.12
C VAL A 369 16.37 -15.40 -0.77
N GLY A 370 16.05 -14.69 -1.85
CA GLY A 370 14.77 -14.82 -2.55
C GLY A 370 13.57 -14.18 -1.87
N ALA A 371 13.76 -13.47 -0.75
CA ALA A 371 12.68 -12.77 -0.06
C ALA A 371 12.04 -11.70 -0.95
N THR A 372 10.73 -11.48 -0.80
CA THR A 372 9.94 -10.60 -1.66
C THR A 372 9.07 -9.66 -0.83
N VAL A 373 9.05 -8.38 -1.16
CA VAL A 373 7.98 -7.46 -0.78
C VAL A 373 7.03 -7.37 -1.97
N ALA A 374 5.75 -7.66 -1.76
CA ALA A 374 4.74 -7.74 -2.81
C ALA A 374 3.60 -6.74 -2.58
N LEU A 375 3.19 -6.05 -3.64
CA LEU A 375 2.08 -5.10 -3.62
C LEU A 375 0.76 -5.79 -4.00
N MET A 376 -0.33 -5.43 -3.33
CA MET A 376 -1.67 -5.95 -3.60
C MET A 376 -2.71 -4.83 -3.65
N ASN A 377 -3.77 -5.07 -4.44
CA ASN A 377 -4.99 -4.26 -4.48
C ASN A 377 -4.73 -2.76 -4.55
N GLY A 378 -3.95 -2.32 -5.55
CA GLY A 378 -3.69 -0.90 -5.81
C GLY A 378 -2.48 -0.31 -5.08
N ALA A 379 -1.79 -1.06 -4.22
CA ALA A 379 -0.58 -0.57 -3.57
C ALA A 379 0.49 -0.21 -4.62
N GLN A 380 1.21 0.90 -4.41
CA GLN A 380 2.22 1.42 -5.33
C GLN A 380 3.57 1.57 -4.63
N ALA A 381 4.66 1.19 -5.28
CA ALA A 381 6.02 1.27 -4.76
C ALA A 381 6.40 2.68 -4.28
N LYS A 382 5.95 3.71 -5.01
CA LYS A 382 6.20 5.13 -4.68
C LYS A 382 5.63 5.58 -3.32
N ASN A 383 4.68 4.83 -2.76
CA ASN A 383 4.02 5.13 -1.49
C ASN A 383 4.50 4.23 -0.33
N VAL A 384 5.58 3.46 -0.53
CA VAL A 384 6.15 2.58 0.49
C VAL A 384 7.48 3.17 0.98
N PHE A 385 7.61 3.35 2.29
CA PHE A 385 8.80 3.94 2.92
C PHE A 385 9.30 3.03 4.04
N TRP A 386 10.62 2.88 4.09
CA TRP A 386 11.33 2.11 5.11
C TRP A 386 12.31 3.04 5.81
N VAL A 387 12.14 3.22 7.11
CA VAL A 387 13.07 4.00 7.94
C VAL A 387 13.89 3.00 8.74
N VAL A 388 15.20 2.97 8.54
CA VAL A 388 16.07 1.96 9.14
C VAL A 388 17.14 2.64 9.97
N ASN A 389 17.09 2.50 11.29
CA ASN A 389 18.15 2.94 12.18
C ASN A 389 19.20 1.85 12.35
N GLY A 390 19.96 1.58 11.28
CA GLY A 390 20.93 0.51 11.23
C GLY A 390 21.27 0.08 9.81
N ASN A 391 22.09 -0.96 9.70
CA ASN A 391 22.52 -1.52 8.42
C ASN A 391 21.34 -2.08 7.63
N VAL A 392 21.42 -1.96 6.30
CA VAL A 392 20.48 -2.57 5.35
C VAL A 392 21.23 -3.60 4.53
N SER A 393 20.71 -4.83 4.46
CA SER A 393 21.29 -5.92 3.68
C SER A 393 20.22 -6.63 2.86
N LEU A 394 20.12 -6.30 1.58
CA LEU A 394 19.24 -6.99 0.65
C LEU A 394 19.98 -8.17 0.04
N ASN A 395 19.52 -9.38 0.31
CA ASN A 395 20.24 -10.60 -0.01
C ASN A 395 20.01 -11.03 -1.46
N THR A 396 20.72 -12.09 -1.88
CA THR A 396 20.72 -12.59 -3.25
C THR A 396 19.29 -12.90 -3.72
N ASN A 397 18.95 -12.53 -4.94
CA ASN A 397 17.62 -12.76 -5.54
C ASN A 397 16.43 -12.14 -4.76
N SER A 398 16.66 -11.18 -3.86
CA SER A 398 15.56 -10.50 -3.16
C SER A 398 14.82 -9.54 -4.08
N LYS A 399 13.50 -9.40 -3.90
CA LYS A 399 12.65 -8.44 -4.59
C LYS A 399 12.10 -7.44 -3.60
N PHE A 400 12.68 -6.27 -3.56
CA PHE A 400 12.37 -5.25 -2.57
C PHE A 400 11.62 -4.08 -3.21
N ILE A 401 10.72 -3.46 -2.45
CA ILE A 401 9.85 -2.39 -2.95
C ILE A 401 9.87 -1.21 -1.98
N GLY A 402 9.97 0.00 -2.52
CA GLY A 402 9.81 1.25 -1.78
C GLY A 402 11.10 2.05 -1.59
N THR A 403 10.97 3.18 -0.89
CA THR A 403 12.08 4.08 -0.58
C THR A 403 12.68 3.70 0.78
N ILE A 404 13.90 3.19 0.77
CA ILE A 404 14.69 2.92 1.98
C ILE A 404 15.45 4.18 2.37
N VAL A 405 15.25 4.63 3.61
CA VAL A 405 15.98 5.71 4.27
C VAL A 405 16.67 5.12 5.50
N SER A 406 17.96 4.86 5.37
CA SER A 406 18.80 4.36 6.46
C SER A 406 19.54 5.50 7.15
N ASP A 407 19.65 5.44 8.48
CA ASP A 407 20.49 6.31 9.28
C ASP A 407 21.63 5.52 9.94
N ASN A 408 22.85 6.05 9.83
CA ASN A 408 24.06 5.49 10.45
C ASN A 408 24.31 3.99 10.16
N GLY A 409 23.94 3.52 8.96
CA GLY A 409 24.06 2.12 8.55
C GLY A 409 24.65 1.96 7.15
N THR A 410 25.41 0.87 6.95
CA THR A 410 25.80 0.46 5.59
C THR A 410 24.58 -0.01 4.81
N ILE A 411 24.61 0.15 3.49
CA ILE A 411 23.63 -0.49 2.60
C ILE A 411 24.39 -1.45 1.70
N ASP A 412 24.07 -2.74 1.79
CA ASP A 412 24.66 -3.79 0.98
C ASP A 412 23.56 -4.50 0.20
N ILE A 413 23.55 -4.34 -1.13
CA ILE A 413 22.59 -5.00 -2.03
C ILE A 413 23.33 -6.07 -2.82
N ALA A 414 23.01 -7.33 -2.52
CA ALA A 414 23.65 -8.51 -3.09
C ALA A 414 23.11 -8.86 -4.49
N MET A 415 23.75 -9.86 -5.11
CA MET A 415 23.51 -10.20 -6.51
C MET A 415 22.10 -10.64 -6.84
N GLU A 416 21.66 -10.25 -8.04
CA GLU A 416 20.35 -10.55 -8.61
C GLU A 416 19.18 -10.00 -7.77
N ALA A 417 19.45 -9.06 -6.85
CA ALA A 417 18.39 -8.36 -6.14
C ALA A 417 17.74 -7.31 -7.07
N ASP A 418 16.41 -7.26 -7.02
CA ASP A 418 15.57 -6.27 -7.70
C ASP A 418 15.04 -5.27 -6.66
N LEU A 419 15.29 -3.99 -6.87
CA LEU A 419 14.74 -2.89 -6.07
C LEU A 419 13.82 -2.03 -6.94
N ASP A 420 12.51 -2.15 -6.76
CA ASP A 420 11.51 -1.22 -7.31
C ASP A 420 11.28 -0.10 -6.29
N GLY A 421 12.13 0.92 -6.36
CA GLY A 421 12.29 1.85 -5.26
C GLY A 421 13.60 2.63 -5.29
N ARG A 422 14.04 3.01 -4.09
CA ARG A 422 15.25 3.79 -3.84
C ARG A 422 15.93 3.30 -2.57
N ALA A 423 17.25 3.45 -2.50
CA ALA A 423 18.01 3.20 -1.29
C ALA A 423 18.90 4.41 -0.99
N LEU A 424 18.68 5.01 0.18
CA LEU A 424 19.27 6.27 0.61
C LEU A 424 19.83 6.06 2.02
N THR A 425 21.09 6.45 2.27
CA THR A 425 21.66 6.47 3.62
C THR A 425 22.21 7.85 3.98
N THR A 426 21.92 8.33 5.19
CA THR A 426 22.47 9.60 5.71
C THR A 426 23.95 9.49 6.03
N ASN A 427 24.42 8.28 6.37
CA ASN A 427 25.79 8.01 6.78
C ASN A 427 26.06 6.50 6.71
N GLY A 428 26.88 6.07 5.77
CA GLY A 428 27.24 4.67 5.59
C GLY A 428 27.85 4.38 4.22
N ILE A 429 28.67 3.32 4.18
CA ILE A 429 29.17 2.74 2.93
C ILE A 429 28.00 2.07 2.21
N PHE A 430 27.95 2.24 0.89
CA PHE A 430 26.95 1.60 0.04
C PHE A 430 27.67 0.69 -0.97
N THR A 431 27.41 -0.62 -0.88
CA THR A 431 27.89 -1.62 -1.85
C THR A 431 26.74 -2.20 -2.69
N THR A 432 26.98 -2.34 -4.00
CA THR A 432 26.11 -3.08 -4.91
C THR A 432 26.90 -4.10 -5.73
N ASN A 433 26.23 -5.18 -6.15
CA ASN A 433 26.84 -6.24 -6.94
C ASN A 433 25.76 -6.89 -7.82
N ASN A 434 25.73 -6.63 -9.13
CA ASN A 434 24.81 -7.28 -10.08
C ASN A 434 23.32 -7.13 -9.71
N ILE A 435 22.84 -5.89 -9.59
CA ILE A 435 21.46 -5.61 -9.16
C ILE A 435 20.64 -4.90 -10.26
N SER A 436 19.33 -4.84 -10.07
CA SER A 436 18.44 -3.94 -10.80
C SER A 436 17.78 -2.97 -9.82
N ALA A 437 17.92 -1.66 -10.02
CA ALA A 437 17.27 -0.64 -9.21
C ALA A 437 16.49 0.34 -10.08
N ILE A 438 15.18 0.47 -9.87
CA ILE A 438 14.30 1.27 -10.71
C ILE A 438 13.50 2.22 -9.82
N VAL A 439 13.65 3.53 -10.00
CA VAL A 439 12.81 4.49 -9.28
C VAL A 439 11.35 4.45 -9.80
N PRO A 440 10.34 4.44 -8.91
CA PRO A 440 8.92 4.32 -9.32
C PRO A 440 8.39 5.51 -10.13
N THR A 441 8.95 6.69 -9.89
CA THR A 441 8.66 7.93 -10.61
C THR A 441 9.98 8.58 -10.96
N MET A 442 10.23 8.78 -12.25
CA MET A 442 11.35 9.61 -12.66
C MET A 442 11.07 11.03 -12.18
N CYS A 443 12.06 11.61 -11.52
CA CYS A 443 12.05 12.99 -11.08
C CYS A 443 11.60 13.89 -12.24
N SER A 444 10.51 14.61 -12.02
CA SER A 444 10.06 15.65 -12.94
C SER A 444 11.02 16.81 -12.77
N SER A 445 12.09 16.82 -13.56
CA SER A 445 12.98 17.96 -13.59
C SER A 445 12.15 19.17 -14.02
N VAL A 446 11.88 20.08 -13.09
CA VAL A 446 11.55 21.47 -13.45
C VAL A 446 12.81 22.16 -14.02
N ASP A 447 13.95 21.49 -13.97
CA ASP A 447 15.06 21.74 -14.86
C ASP A 447 14.80 21.18 -16.25
N VAL A 448 15.13 21.97 -17.25
CA VAL A 448 15.26 21.48 -18.62
C VAL A 448 16.44 20.51 -18.62
N CYS A 449 16.17 19.20 -18.65
CA CYS A 449 17.19 18.22 -19.05
C CYS A 449 17.82 18.76 -20.34
N SER A 450 19.14 18.98 -20.35
CA SER A 450 19.86 19.13 -21.60
C SER A 450 19.67 17.82 -22.36
N TYR A 451 18.72 17.82 -23.28
CA TYR A 451 18.55 16.75 -24.25
C TYR A 451 19.71 16.90 -25.23
N ASP A 452 20.84 16.29 -24.89
CA ASP A 452 22.06 16.32 -25.70
C ASP A 452 22.04 15.09 -26.62
N VAL A 453 21.15 15.12 -27.62
CA VAL A 453 21.25 14.15 -28.72
C VAL A 453 22.35 14.64 -29.65
N LYS A 454 23.56 14.15 -29.35
CA LYS A 454 24.81 14.39 -30.09
C LYS A 454 25.27 15.85 -30.06
N ASN A 455 26.59 16.03 -30.01
CA ASN A 455 27.34 17.30 -30.16
C ASN A 455 27.14 17.98 -31.55
N GLU A 456 25.90 18.15 -32.01
CA GLU A 456 25.54 18.69 -33.31
C GLU A 456 25.19 20.19 -33.25
N ILE A 457 24.88 20.78 -32.09
CA ILE A 457 24.64 22.23 -31.96
C ILE A 457 25.51 22.87 -30.88
N SER A 458 26.25 23.92 -31.22
CA SER A 458 27.01 24.72 -30.25
C SER A 458 26.53 26.17 -30.18
N VAL A 459 26.38 26.69 -28.95
CA VAL A 459 25.93 28.06 -28.67
C VAL A 459 27.00 28.80 -27.86
N TYR A 460 27.55 29.88 -28.41
CA TYR A 460 28.68 30.61 -27.81
C TYR A 460 28.78 32.06 -28.32
N PRO A 461 29.42 33.00 -27.62
CA PRO A 461 30.05 32.84 -26.32
C PRO A 461 28.99 32.66 -25.22
N ASN A 462 29.37 31.96 -24.16
CA ASN A 462 28.61 31.89 -22.92
C ASN A 462 29.61 31.97 -21.76
N PRO A 463 29.64 33.06 -20.98
CA PRO A 463 28.72 34.21 -20.98
C PRO A 463 28.78 35.07 -22.27
N PHE A 464 27.69 35.78 -22.59
CA PHE A 464 27.57 36.67 -23.75
C PHE A 464 27.27 38.11 -23.34
N ASN A 465 27.55 39.06 -24.24
CA ASN A 465 27.20 40.48 -24.06
C ASN A 465 26.13 40.89 -25.10
N THR A 466 26.55 41.10 -26.35
CA THR A 466 25.68 41.68 -27.40
C THR A 466 25.20 40.68 -28.44
N TYR A 467 25.75 39.47 -28.48
CA TYR A 467 25.33 38.41 -29.39
C TYR A 467 25.71 37.01 -28.90
N ILE A 468 25.02 36.00 -29.44
CA ILE A 468 25.43 34.60 -29.42
C ILE A 468 25.51 34.07 -30.85
N ASN A 469 26.41 33.13 -31.10
CA ASN A 469 26.54 32.34 -32.31
C ASN A 469 26.01 30.94 -32.06
N ILE A 470 25.35 30.39 -33.09
CA ILE A 470 24.78 29.06 -33.08
C ILE A 470 25.34 28.33 -34.31
N ASN A 471 26.04 27.23 -34.06
CA ASN A 471 26.60 26.38 -35.10
C ASN A 471 25.87 25.03 -35.13
N LEU A 472 25.25 24.71 -36.26
CA LEU A 472 24.52 23.48 -36.56
C LEU A 472 25.48 22.50 -37.26
N ASN A 473 26.39 21.88 -36.49
CA ASN A 473 27.41 20.92 -36.93
C ASN A 473 26.79 19.59 -37.43
N ASN A 474 26.11 19.61 -38.59
CA ASN A 474 25.51 18.50 -39.34
C ASN A 474 23.98 18.41 -39.36
N ILE A 475 23.25 19.45 -38.93
CA ILE A 475 21.78 19.50 -39.05
C ILE A 475 21.36 20.14 -40.37
N SER A 476 20.50 19.45 -41.12
CA SER A 476 19.94 19.97 -42.38
C SER A 476 19.03 21.18 -42.12
N THR A 477 19.36 22.33 -42.71
CA THR A 477 18.55 23.56 -42.62
C THR A 477 17.22 23.45 -43.38
N ALA A 478 17.00 22.38 -44.16
CA ALA A 478 15.73 22.09 -44.82
C ALA A 478 14.60 21.76 -43.83
N ASN A 479 14.92 21.47 -42.56
CA ASN A 479 13.94 21.14 -41.52
C ASN A 479 13.31 22.36 -40.83
N HIS A 480 13.58 23.58 -41.28
CA HIS A 480 13.07 24.83 -40.67
C HIS A 480 13.43 24.97 -39.18
N VAL A 481 14.72 24.87 -38.87
CA VAL A 481 15.23 24.96 -37.49
C VAL A 481 15.02 26.37 -36.92
N GLN A 482 14.57 26.46 -35.67
CA GLN A 482 14.37 27.70 -34.93
C GLN A 482 15.04 27.64 -33.56
N ILE A 483 15.38 28.81 -33.02
CA ILE A 483 15.75 28.98 -31.62
C ILE A 483 14.75 29.92 -30.93
N SER A 484 14.33 29.54 -29.73
CA SER A 484 13.65 30.41 -28.76
C SER A 484 14.54 30.59 -27.54
N ILE A 485 14.66 31.82 -27.04
CA ILE A 485 15.35 32.16 -25.79
C ILE A 485 14.29 32.66 -24.80
N TYR A 486 14.39 32.18 -23.56
CA TYR A 486 13.44 32.40 -22.49
C TYR A 486 14.14 33.09 -21.31
N ASN A 487 13.42 33.99 -20.63
CA ASN A 487 13.85 34.48 -19.32
C ASN A 487 13.55 33.44 -18.22
N VAL A 488 14.01 33.70 -16.99
CA VAL A 488 13.81 32.81 -15.83
C VAL A 488 12.35 32.58 -15.43
N VAL A 489 11.42 33.37 -15.97
CA VAL A 489 9.97 33.26 -15.71
C VAL A 489 9.26 32.49 -16.84
N GLY A 490 9.98 31.99 -17.84
CA GLY A 490 9.45 31.20 -18.96
C GLY A 490 8.91 32.03 -20.14
N GLU A 491 9.09 33.34 -20.14
CA GLU A 491 8.67 34.20 -21.26
C GLU A 491 9.69 34.15 -22.41
N VAL A 492 9.22 34.00 -23.65
CA VAL A 492 10.06 34.04 -24.85
C VAL A 492 10.53 35.48 -25.11
N VAL A 493 11.81 35.74 -24.88
CA VAL A 493 12.43 37.06 -25.11
C VAL A 493 13.01 37.20 -26.51
N ILE A 494 13.44 36.10 -27.14
CA ILE A 494 13.95 36.09 -28.52
C ILE A 494 13.44 34.83 -29.22
N LYS A 495 13.01 34.96 -30.47
CA LYS A 495 12.71 33.84 -31.35
C LYS A 495 13.29 34.10 -32.74
N LYS A 496 14.09 33.17 -33.28
CA LYS A 496 14.78 33.34 -34.57
C LYS A 496 14.82 32.05 -35.38
N SER A 497 14.67 32.15 -36.69
CA SER A 497 14.89 31.03 -37.63
C SER A 497 16.37 30.91 -37.97
N LEU A 498 16.89 29.68 -37.99
CA LEU A 498 18.29 29.35 -38.29
C LEU A 498 18.37 28.82 -39.72
N VAL A 499 18.88 29.65 -40.63
CA VAL A 499 18.79 29.41 -42.09
C VAL A 499 20.09 28.83 -42.68
N THR A 500 21.21 29.03 -41.99
CA THR A 500 22.55 28.55 -42.38
C THR A 500 23.11 27.61 -41.32
N SER A 501 24.21 26.91 -41.61
CA SER A 501 24.91 26.11 -40.60
C SER A 501 25.49 26.97 -39.47
N PHE A 502 25.82 28.23 -39.75
CA PHE A 502 26.30 29.20 -38.77
C PHE A 502 25.34 30.40 -38.72
N ASN A 503 24.84 30.75 -37.53
CA ASN A 503 23.91 31.86 -37.34
C ASN A 503 24.35 32.72 -36.15
N THR A 504 24.12 34.03 -36.23
CA THR A 504 24.33 34.95 -35.11
C THR A 504 22.98 35.51 -34.66
N VAL A 505 22.73 35.51 -33.35
CA VAL A 505 21.56 36.11 -32.70
C VAL A 505 22.02 37.31 -31.91
N GLU A 506 21.46 38.49 -32.20
CA GLU A 506 21.74 39.71 -31.43
C GLU A 506 20.97 39.66 -30.11
N THR A 507 21.67 39.96 -29.01
CA THR A 507 21.15 39.87 -27.64
C THR A 507 21.35 41.16 -26.85
N SER A 508 21.74 42.27 -27.51
CA SER A 508 22.05 43.55 -26.86
C SER A 508 20.90 44.18 -26.08
N GLY A 509 19.66 43.73 -26.29
CA GLY A 509 18.48 44.17 -25.54
C GLY A 509 18.18 43.35 -24.28
N LEU A 510 18.94 42.30 -23.99
CA LEU A 510 18.72 41.44 -22.83
C LEU A 510 19.45 42.00 -21.60
N PRO A 511 18.74 42.24 -20.47
CA PRO A 511 19.39 42.56 -19.20
C PRO A 511 20.36 41.47 -18.74
N SER A 512 21.38 41.83 -17.96
CA SER A 512 22.27 40.86 -17.32
C SER A 512 21.46 39.86 -16.48
N GLY A 513 21.73 38.57 -16.66
CA GLY A 513 20.90 37.52 -16.07
C GLY A 513 21.05 36.17 -16.76
N ILE A 514 20.31 35.19 -16.23
CA ILE A 514 20.28 33.83 -16.76
C ILE A 514 19.14 33.71 -17.77
N TYR A 515 19.42 33.08 -18.91
CA TYR A 515 18.45 32.76 -19.93
C TYR A 515 18.56 31.30 -20.32
N PHE A 516 17.46 30.74 -20.82
CA PHE A 516 17.39 29.39 -21.33
C PHE A 516 17.11 29.44 -22.81
N TYR A 517 17.63 28.50 -23.59
CA TYR A 517 17.30 28.39 -25.01
C TYR A 517 16.75 27.02 -25.35
N ASN A 518 15.93 26.98 -26.39
CA ASN A 518 15.44 25.77 -27.05
C ASN A 518 15.66 25.92 -28.55
N VAL A 519 16.48 25.05 -29.14
CA VAL A 519 16.61 24.86 -30.59
C VAL A 519 15.73 23.69 -30.98
N PHE A 520 14.84 23.89 -31.95
CA PHE A 520 13.84 22.90 -32.35
C PHE A 520 13.56 22.97 -33.85
N ASP A 521 13.07 21.87 -34.42
CA ASP A 521 12.56 21.80 -35.78
C ASP A 521 11.10 21.30 -35.80
N GLN A 522 10.59 21.01 -36.98
CA GLN A 522 9.23 20.48 -37.18
C GLN A 522 8.96 19.11 -36.53
N ASN A 523 10.00 18.35 -36.16
CA ASN A 523 9.89 17.06 -35.49
C ASN A 523 10.02 17.16 -33.96
N GLY A 524 10.41 18.32 -33.43
CA GLY A 524 10.49 18.58 -31.99
C GLY A 524 11.75 19.32 -31.56
N THR A 525 12.01 19.28 -30.25
CA THR A 525 13.20 19.88 -29.62
C THR A 525 14.46 19.14 -30.05
N LEU A 526 15.46 19.87 -30.54
CA LEU A 526 16.76 19.36 -30.95
C LEU A 526 17.79 19.51 -29.82
N GLN A 527 17.85 20.69 -29.18
CA GLN A 527 18.75 20.95 -28.07
C GLN A 527 18.22 22.07 -27.18
N THR A 528 18.44 21.94 -25.89
CA THR A 528 18.17 22.98 -24.90
C THR A 528 19.43 23.31 -24.12
N GLY A 529 19.49 24.50 -23.52
CA GLY A 529 20.60 24.83 -22.64
C GLY A 529 20.47 26.18 -21.96
N ARG A 530 21.48 26.51 -21.15
CA ARG A 530 21.56 27.74 -20.37
C ARG A 530 22.63 28.67 -20.91
N ILE A 531 22.30 29.95 -21.05
CA ILE A 531 23.22 31.03 -21.44
C ILE A 531 23.14 32.19 -20.45
N VAL A 532 24.26 32.87 -20.21
CA VAL A 532 24.37 33.95 -19.23
C VAL A 532 24.69 35.27 -19.94
N SER A 533 23.83 36.27 -19.79
CA SER A 533 24.09 37.63 -20.24
C SER A 533 24.89 38.38 -19.18
N GLN A 534 26.00 39.00 -19.58
CA GLN A 534 26.80 39.88 -18.73
C GLN A 534 26.52 41.35 -19.03
#